data_AF-A0A7K2YAJ5-F1
#
_entry.id   AF-A0A7K2YAJ5-F1
#
_cell.length_a   1.000
_cell.length_b   1.000
_cell.length_c   1.000
_cell.angle_alpha   90.00
_cell.angle_beta   90.00
_cell.angle_gamma   90.00
#
_symmetry.space_group_name_H-M   'P 1'
#
loop_
_entity.id
_entity.type
_entity.pdbx_description
1 polymer ?
#
loop_
_entity_poly.entity_id
_entity_poly.type
_entity_poly.pdbx_seq_one_letter_code
_entity_poly.pdbx_strand_id
1 'polypeptide(L)'
;MISNMDESERDLLARLWEEQMRMPFPPNMRGREIEGEDMVYLDASIAIGVSSSLSEPFDVKRRDALLRCLAAVEKVLPSIDDEGGAIERYERLREMAALAVESGNDGPR
;
A
#
# COMPACT_ATOMS: atom_id res chain seq x y z
N MET A 1 0.89 16.56 20.95
CA MET A 1 1.85 16.45 19.82
C MET A 1 1.22 15.55 18.79
N ILE A 2 1.30 15.97 17.54
CA ILE A 2 0.67 15.35 16.36
C ILE A 2 1.50 14.10 16.03
N SER A 3 0.83 13.00 15.65
CA SER A 3 1.36 11.62 15.51
C SER A 3 2.67 11.55 14.73
N ASN A 4 3.66 10.79 15.20
CA ASN A 4 4.81 10.48 14.36
C ASN A 4 5.17 9.00 14.51
N MET A 5 4.83 8.23 13.46
CA MET A 5 5.70 7.21 12.88
C MET A 5 7.15 7.40 13.32
N ASP A 6 7.80 6.34 13.82
CA ASP A 6 9.22 6.42 14.16
C ASP A 6 9.97 6.96 12.94
N GLU A 7 10.90 7.90 13.14
CA GLU A 7 11.63 8.52 12.03
C GLU A 7 12.28 7.46 11.13
N SER A 8 12.69 6.32 11.72
CA SER A 8 13.17 5.14 11.00
C SER A 8 12.10 4.44 10.15
N GLU A 9 10.87 4.31 10.61
CA GLU A 9 9.76 3.71 9.87
C GLU A 9 9.31 4.61 8.71
N ARG A 10 9.34 5.94 8.94
CA ARG A 10 9.05 6.95 7.92
C ARG A 10 10.07 6.92 6.80
N ASP A 11 11.35 6.86 7.16
CA ASP A 11 12.44 6.80 6.20
C ASP A 11 12.43 5.49 5.41
N LEU A 12 12.09 4.37 6.07
CA LEU A 12 11.88 3.10 5.39
C LEU A 12 10.72 3.18 4.39
N LEU A 13 9.56 3.69 4.81
CA LEU A 13 8.40 3.85 3.93
C LEU A 13 8.70 4.78 2.75
N ALA A 14 9.41 5.88 2.98
CA ALA A 14 9.81 6.81 1.92
C ALA A 14 10.72 6.13 0.89
N ARG A 15 11.69 5.33 1.34
CA ARG A 15 12.58 4.57 0.44
C ARG A 15 11.83 3.52 -0.37
N LEU A 16 10.97 2.73 0.26
CA LEU A 16 10.13 1.74 -0.43
C LEU A 16 9.21 2.41 -1.46
N TRP A 17 8.64 3.57 -1.12
CA TRP A 17 7.82 4.37 -2.03
C TRP A 17 8.61 4.85 -3.26
N GLU A 18 9.82 5.37 -3.07
CA GLU A 18 10.69 5.77 -4.19
C GLU A 18 11.03 4.60 -5.11
N GLU A 19 11.33 3.43 -4.55
CA GLU A 19 11.60 2.21 -5.30
C GLU A 19 10.36 1.76 -6.10
N GLN A 20 9.19 1.74 -5.46
CA GLN A 20 7.91 1.41 -6.11
C GLN A 20 7.63 2.31 -7.33
N MET A 21 7.88 3.62 -7.20
CA MET A 21 7.65 4.59 -8.27
C MET A 21 8.57 4.40 -9.49
N ARG A 22 9.71 3.72 -9.31
CA ARG A 22 10.62 3.37 -10.42
C ARG A 22 10.22 2.08 -11.14
N MET A 23 9.38 1.25 -10.53
CA MET A 23 8.92 0.00 -11.12
C MET A 23 7.76 0.23 -12.10
N PRO A 24 7.80 -0.32 -13.31
CA PRO A 24 6.66 -0.28 -14.22
C PRO A 24 5.49 -1.07 -13.64
N PHE A 25 4.26 -0.63 -13.96
CA PHE A 25 3.07 -1.41 -13.64
C PHE A 25 3.03 -2.70 -14.49
N PRO A 26 2.78 -3.89 -13.89
CA PRO A 26 2.76 -5.19 -14.54
C PRO A 26 1.66 -5.23 -15.62
N PRO A 27 2.00 -5.35 -16.91
CA PRO A 27 1.02 -5.24 -18.00
C PRO A 27 -0.11 -6.27 -17.92
N ASN A 28 0.18 -7.47 -17.43
CA ASN A 28 -0.76 -8.59 -17.24
C ASN A 28 -1.80 -8.35 -16.13
N MET A 29 -1.66 -7.28 -15.35
CA MET A 29 -2.63 -6.88 -14.33
C MET A 29 -3.61 -5.80 -14.84
N ARG A 30 -3.41 -5.26 -16.05
CA ARG A 30 -4.31 -4.25 -16.60
C ARG A 30 -5.65 -4.87 -16.99
N GLY A 31 -6.75 -4.34 -16.41
CA GLY A 31 -8.10 -4.84 -16.64
C GLY A 31 -8.35 -6.24 -16.07
N ARG A 32 -7.44 -6.73 -15.21
CA ARG A 32 -7.60 -8.01 -14.52
C ARG A 32 -8.38 -7.76 -13.24
N GLU A 33 -9.36 -8.63 -12.99
CA GLU A 33 -10.06 -8.74 -11.71
C GLU A 33 -9.62 -10.05 -11.05
N ILE A 34 -9.22 -10.00 -9.77
CA ILE A 34 -8.85 -11.18 -8.99
C ILE A 34 -9.63 -11.12 -7.69
N GLU A 35 -10.33 -12.21 -7.34
CA GLU A 35 -11.12 -12.26 -6.11
C GLU A 35 -12.15 -11.12 -5.94
N GLY A 36 -12.63 -10.56 -7.07
CA GLY A 36 -13.54 -9.42 -7.10
C GLY A 36 -12.89 -8.04 -6.98
N GLU A 37 -11.55 -7.97 -6.94
CA GLU A 37 -10.78 -6.73 -6.87
C GLU A 37 -10.21 -6.36 -8.23
N ASP A 38 -10.44 -5.12 -8.68
CA ASP A 38 -9.75 -4.56 -9.85
C ASP A 38 -8.29 -4.27 -9.47
N MET A 39 -7.37 -4.92 -10.16
CA MET A 39 -5.95 -4.89 -9.81
C MET A 39 -5.33 -3.49 -10.04
N VAL A 40 -5.80 -2.74 -11.04
CA VAL A 40 -5.32 -1.36 -11.29
C VAL A 40 -5.83 -0.42 -10.21
N TYR A 41 -7.10 -0.55 -9.84
CA TYR A 41 -7.72 0.26 -8.80
C TYR A 41 -7.10 -0.03 -7.42
N LEU A 42 -6.86 -1.30 -7.10
CA LEU A 42 -6.24 -1.72 -5.85
C LEU A 42 -4.82 -1.14 -5.74
N ASP A 43 -4.01 -1.28 -6.79
CA ASP A 43 -2.67 -0.71 -6.86
C ASP A 43 -2.65 0.80 -6.63
N ALA A 44 -3.47 1.52 -7.39
CA ALA A 44 -3.57 2.97 -7.30
C ALA A 44 -4.08 3.42 -5.92
N SER A 45 -5.05 2.71 -5.34
CA SER A 45 -5.62 3.05 -4.04
C SER A 45 -4.58 2.90 -2.93
N ILE A 46 -3.78 1.84 -2.96
CA ILE A 46 -2.67 1.66 -2.01
C ILE A 46 -1.62 2.75 -2.22
N ALA A 47 -1.22 3.02 -3.46
CA ALA A 47 -0.22 4.04 -3.79
C ALA A 47 -0.64 5.45 -3.32
N ILE A 48 -1.92 5.81 -3.50
CA ILE A 48 -2.48 7.07 -2.99
C ILE A 48 -2.48 7.10 -1.46
N GLY A 49 -2.85 6.00 -0.80
CA GLY A 49 -2.83 5.90 0.65
C GLY A 49 -1.43 6.09 1.24
N VAL A 50 -0.44 5.38 0.69
CA VAL A 50 0.97 5.43 1.11
C VAL A 50 1.59 6.82 0.86
N SER A 51 1.38 7.41 -0.32
CA SER A 51 1.91 8.75 -0.60
C SER A 51 1.27 9.83 0.28
N SER A 52 -0.01 9.66 0.63
CA SER A 52 -0.72 10.58 1.53
C SER A 52 -0.17 10.50 2.96
N SER A 53 0.13 9.30 3.48
CA SER A 53 0.71 9.13 4.82
C SER A 53 2.11 9.72 4.95
N LEU A 54 2.85 9.83 3.83
CA LEU A 54 4.14 10.51 3.79
C LEU A 54 4.02 12.04 3.77
N SER A 55 2.92 12.61 3.28
CA SER A 55 2.82 14.05 2.99
C SER A 55 2.00 14.85 4.00
N GLU A 56 0.98 14.24 4.61
CA GLU A 56 0.04 14.91 5.52
C GLU A 56 -0.27 14.03 6.73
N PRO A 57 -0.80 14.60 7.83
CA PRO A 57 -1.37 13.82 8.91
C PRO A 57 -2.39 12.81 8.37
N PHE A 58 -2.17 11.54 8.68
CA PHE A 58 -2.97 10.44 8.17
C PHE A 58 -4.25 10.33 8.99
N ASP A 59 -5.34 10.91 8.48
CA ASP A 59 -6.62 10.90 9.18
C ASP A 59 -7.27 9.50 9.24
N VAL A 60 -8.23 9.32 10.16
CA VAL A 60 -8.89 8.03 10.42
C VAL A 60 -9.57 7.48 9.16
N LYS A 61 -10.17 8.32 8.31
CA LYS A 61 -10.88 7.86 7.11
C LYS A 61 -9.89 7.34 6.06
N ARG A 62 -8.77 8.04 5.88
CA ARG A 62 -7.68 7.62 4.99
C ARG A 62 -7.06 6.30 5.49
N ARG A 63 -6.91 6.16 6.81
CA ARG A 63 -6.46 4.92 7.43
C ARG A 63 -7.43 3.75 7.21
N ASP A 64 -8.72 3.95 7.43
CA ASP A 64 -9.74 2.92 7.20
C ASP A 64 -9.85 2.50 5.73
N ALA A 65 -9.60 3.43 4.80
CA ALA A 65 -9.50 3.12 3.38
C ALA A 65 -8.27 2.26 3.08
N LEU A 66 -7.10 2.63 3.61
CA LEU A 66 -5.86 1.87 3.39
C LEU A 66 -5.89 0.49 4.06
N LEU A 67 -6.52 0.36 5.24
CA LEU A 67 -6.78 -0.93 5.89
C LEU A 67 -7.63 -1.87 5.03
N ARG A 68 -8.66 -1.33 4.35
CA ARG A 68 -9.47 -2.12 3.41
C ARG A 68 -8.65 -2.57 2.21
N CYS A 69 -7.79 -1.69 1.68
CA CYS A 69 -6.89 -2.06 0.59
C CYS A 69 -5.84 -3.09 1.03
N LEU A 70 -5.33 -3.01 2.26
CA LEU A 70 -4.41 -3.98 2.84
C LEU A 70 -5.07 -5.38 2.91
N ALA A 71 -6.31 -5.46 3.41
CA ALA A 71 -7.05 -6.71 3.42
C ALA A 71 -7.31 -7.26 2.01
N ALA A 72 -7.61 -6.39 1.04
CA ALA A 72 -7.80 -6.78 -0.35
C ALA A 72 -6.51 -7.31 -0.98
N VAL A 73 -5.35 -6.67 -0.76
CA VAL A 73 -4.06 -7.15 -1.30
C VAL A 73 -3.67 -8.50 -0.68
N GLU A 74 -3.89 -8.68 0.62
CA GLU A 74 -3.66 -9.96 1.30
C GLU A 74 -4.54 -11.08 0.76
N LYS A 75 -5.77 -10.75 0.35
CA LYS A 75 -6.70 -11.70 -0.27
C LYS A 75 -6.28 -12.10 -1.68
N VAL A 76 -5.86 -11.15 -2.53
CA VAL A 76 -5.52 -11.46 -3.93
C VAL A 76 -4.15 -12.11 -4.09
N LEU A 77 -3.19 -11.81 -3.21
CA LEU A 77 -1.79 -12.25 -3.33
C LEU A 77 -1.62 -13.75 -3.61
N PRO A 78 -2.30 -14.68 -2.90
CA PRO A 78 -2.19 -16.11 -3.18
C PRO A 78 -2.71 -16.55 -4.56
N SER A 79 -3.49 -15.69 -5.24
CA SER A 79 -4.14 -15.96 -6.53
C SER A 79 -3.46 -15.25 -7.70
N ILE A 80 -2.36 -14.53 -7.44
CA ILE A 80 -1.57 -13.87 -8.48
C ILE A 80 -0.59 -14.90 -9.06
N ASP A 81 -0.62 -15.07 -10.37
CA ASP A 81 0.42 -15.81 -11.10
C ASP A 81 1.69 -14.94 -11.20
N ASP A 82 2.88 -15.54 -11.02
CA ASP A 82 4.18 -14.84 -11.08
C ASP A 82 4.63 -14.51 -12.52
N GLU A 83 3.72 -13.95 -13.31
CA GLU A 83 4.04 -13.41 -14.63
C GLU A 83 4.34 -11.92 -14.51
N GLY A 84 5.45 -11.49 -15.11
CA GLY A 84 5.77 -10.06 -15.26
C GLY A 84 6.06 -9.31 -13.96
N GLY A 85 6.44 -10.01 -12.89
CA GLY A 85 6.79 -9.41 -11.59
C GLY A 85 5.59 -8.91 -10.79
N ALA A 86 4.39 -9.45 -11.07
CA ALA A 86 3.18 -9.04 -10.37
C ALA A 86 3.25 -9.34 -8.86
N ILE A 87 3.71 -10.52 -8.46
CA ILE A 87 3.81 -10.89 -7.04
C ILE A 87 4.70 -9.90 -6.29
N GLU A 88 5.93 -9.65 -6.78
CA GLU A 88 6.86 -8.70 -6.15
C GLU A 88 6.22 -7.32 -5.94
N ARG A 89 5.47 -6.84 -6.94
CA ARG A 89 4.79 -5.54 -6.84
C ARG A 89 3.73 -5.52 -5.74
N TYR A 90 2.86 -6.52 -5.68
CA TYR A 90 1.77 -6.55 -4.69
C TYR A 90 2.27 -6.88 -3.29
N GLU A 91 3.36 -7.64 -3.15
CA GLU A 91 4.04 -7.83 -1.86
C GLU A 91 4.63 -6.52 -1.33
N ARG A 92 5.30 -5.74 -2.20
CA ARG A 92 5.84 -4.42 -1.81
C ARG A 92 4.72 -3.43 -1.46
N LEU A 93 3.59 -3.45 -2.19
CA LEU A 93 2.42 -2.65 -1.82
C LEU A 93 1.84 -3.05 -0.46
N ARG A 94 1.76 -4.36 -0.17
CA ARG A 94 1.31 -4.86 1.13
C ARG A 94 2.22 -4.38 2.27
N GLU A 95 3.53 -4.47 2.10
CA GLU A 95 4.52 -4.00 3.09
C GLU A 95 4.36 -2.50 3.36
N MET A 96 4.32 -1.67 2.32
CA MET A 96 4.15 -0.23 2.48
C MET A 96 2.80 0.14 3.10
N ALA A 97 1.72 -0.56 2.74
CA ALA A 97 0.40 -0.34 3.32
C ALA A 97 0.36 -0.69 4.81
N ALA A 98 0.98 -1.79 5.22
CA ALA A 98 1.09 -2.19 6.62
C ALA A 98 1.85 -1.13 7.44
N LEU A 99 3.03 -0.71 6.96
CA LEU A 99 3.82 0.35 7.60
C LEU A 99 3.02 1.65 7.75
N ALA A 100 2.36 2.10 6.68
CA ALA A 100 1.56 3.32 6.71
C ALA A 100 0.38 3.27 7.70
N VAL A 101 -0.23 2.09 7.91
CA VAL A 101 -1.35 1.89 8.83
C VAL A 101 -0.89 1.79 10.29
N GLU A 102 0.24 1.13 10.55
CA GLU A 102 0.84 0.96 11.88
C GLU A 102 1.31 2.31 12.44
N SER A 103 1.87 3.15 11.58
CA SER A 103 2.24 4.54 11.88
C SER A 103 1.08 5.43 12.36
N GLY A 104 -0.16 5.05 12.08
CA GLY A 104 -1.38 5.74 12.52
C GLY A 104 -1.99 5.19 13.81
N ASN A 105 -1.39 4.17 14.44
CA ASN A 105 -1.98 3.44 15.59
C ASN A 105 -1.62 4.05 16.97
N ASP A 106 -0.75 5.06 17.02
CA ASP A 106 -0.32 5.75 18.25
C ASP A 106 -1.10 7.06 18.56
N GLY A 107 -2.33 7.18 18.03
CA GLY A 107 -3.29 8.17 18.51
C GLY A 107 -3.92 7.73 19.84
N PRO A 108 -4.23 8.65 20.79
CA PRO A 108 -4.68 8.27 22.12
C PRO A 108 -5.98 7.45 22.03
N ARG A 109 -5.95 6.24 22.59
CA ARG A 109 -7.13 5.41 22.84
C ARG A 109 -8.09 6.06 23.82
#